data_AF-A0A2N5YNG9-F1
#
_entry.id   AF-A0A2N5YNG9-F1
#
_cell.length_a   1.000
_cell.length_b   1.000
_cell.length_c   1.000
_cell.angle_alpha   90.00
_cell.angle_beta   90.00
_cell.angle_gamma   90.00
#
_symmetry.space_group_name_H-M   'P 1'
#
loop_
_entity.id
_entity.type
_entity.pdbx_description
1 polymer ?
#
loop_
_entity_poly.entity_id
_entity_poly.type
_entity_poly.pdbx_seq_one_letter_code
_entity_poly.pdbx_strand_id
1 'polypeptide(L)'
;MEMGKIVSPIELPFSQGTLQKIKYFLPVFEQTMIQQQQAFSNQVSRSKDYLDLYRKAKLYISHFIQVLSMAAIRGEIPAQVKELYGLNPNTKRVPTLGTEESVIKWGERIIKGETERLSKGGNPMTNPTIALVKVRYEKFVESYRSQKSLQDINAR
;
A
#
# COMPACT_ATOMS: atom_id res chain seq x y z
N MET A 1 -42.05 2.37 -16.95
CA MET A 1 -41.86 2.23 -18.42
C MET A 1 -42.94 1.39 -19.11
N GLU A 2 -43.79 0.67 -18.36
CA GLU A 2 -44.85 -0.18 -18.92
C GLU A 2 -46.03 0.61 -19.50
N MET A 3 -46.42 1.74 -18.89
CA MET A 3 -47.51 2.60 -19.39
C MET A 3 -47.23 3.16 -20.81
N GLY A 4 -45.96 3.38 -21.17
CA GLY A 4 -45.56 3.80 -22.53
C GLY A 4 -45.60 2.68 -23.58
N LYS A 5 -45.90 1.44 -23.18
CA LYS A 5 -46.16 0.30 -24.09
C LYS A 5 -47.67 0.07 -24.28
N ILE A 6 -48.51 0.65 -23.42
CA ILE A 6 -49.95 0.39 -23.33
C ILE A 6 -50.77 1.57 -23.88
N VAL A 7 -50.22 2.79 -23.83
CA VAL A 7 -50.88 4.04 -24.21
C VAL A 7 -50.56 4.41 -25.67
N SER A 8 -51.56 4.91 -26.41
CA SER A 8 -51.41 5.30 -27.82
C SER A 8 -50.32 6.37 -27.98
N PRO A 9 -49.51 6.37 -29.07
CA PRO A 9 -48.48 7.38 -29.29
C PRO A 9 -48.95 8.85 -29.21
N ILE A 10 -50.25 9.09 -29.40
CA ILE A 10 -50.90 10.42 -29.37
C ILE A 10 -51.20 10.88 -27.93
N GLU A 11 -51.32 9.94 -26.99
CA GLU A 11 -51.69 10.18 -25.59
C GLU A 11 -50.47 10.30 -24.67
N LEU A 12 -49.25 10.12 -25.21
CA LEU A 12 -48.01 10.28 -24.46
C LEU A 12 -47.60 11.75 -24.42
N PRO A 13 -47.21 12.29 -23.25
CA PRO A 13 -46.74 13.68 -23.13
C PRO A 13 -45.33 13.90 -23.72
N PHE A 14 -44.76 12.91 -24.41
CA PHE A 14 -43.42 12.94 -25.02
C PHE A 14 -43.40 12.23 -26.37
N SER A 15 -42.49 12.64 -27.25
CA SER A 15 -42.34 12.05 -28.58
C SER A 15 -41.85 10.59 -28.52
N GLN A 16 -42.22 9.78 -29.52
CA GLN A 16 -41.70 8.42 -29.66
C GLN A 16 -40.17 8.38 -29.83
N GLY A 17 -39.57 9.41 -30.45
CA GLY A 17 -38.12 9.56 -30.54
C GLY A 17 -37.46 9.74 -29.17
N THR A 18 -38.11 10.46 -28.25
CA THR A 18 -37.67 10.60 -26.85
C THR A 18 -37.77 9.27 -26.11
N LEU A 19 -38.86 8.52 -26.30
CA LEU A 19 -39.04 7.21 -25.67
C LEU A 19 -37.96 6.21 -26.10
N GLN A 20 -37.63 6.17 -27.40
CA GLN A 20 -36.55 5.32 -27.90
C GLN A 20 -35.20 5.72 -27.33
N LYS A 21 -34.85 7.02 -27.33
CA LYS A 21 -33.60 7.51 -26.74
C LYS A 21 -33.46 7.09 -25.28
N ILE A 22 -34.52 7.25 -24.47
CA ILE A 22 -34.51 6.85 -23.06
C ILE A 22 -34.38 5.33 -22.90
N LYS A 23 -35.05 4.53 -23.74
CA LYS A 23 -34.95 3.05 -23.70
C LYS A 23 -33.53 2.55 -23.94
N TYR A 24 -32.77 3.19 -24.83
CA TYR A 24 -31.37 2.82 -25.06
C TYR A 24 -30.41 3.42 -24.04
N PHE A 25 -30.66 4.66 -23.60
CA PHE A 25 -29.79 5.36 -22.65
C PHE A 25 -29.89 4.78 -21.23
N LEU A 26 -31.10 4.51 -20.74
CA LEU A 26 -31.31 4.16 -19.33
C LEU A 26 -30.54 2.91 -18.89
N PRO A 27 -30.54 1.77 -19.62
CA PRO A 27 -29.79 0.59 -19.21
C PRO A 27 -28.28 0.85 -19.14
N VAL A 28 -27.74 1.62 -20.10
CA VAL A 28 -26.32 1.99 -20.13
C VAL A 28 -25.98 2.90 -18.95
N PHE A 29 -26.84 3.87 -18.66
CA PHE A 29 -26.68 4.78 -17.54
C PHE A 29 -26.72 4.03 -16.20
N GLU A 30 -27.71 3.17 -15.98
CA GLU A 30 -27.84 2.35 -14.76
C GLU A 30 -26.62 1.43 -14.59
N GLN A 31 -26.18 0.76 -15.66
CA GLN A 31 -24.99 -0.08 -15.63
C GLN A 31 -23.73 0.73 -15.29
N THR A 32 -23.57 1.92 -15.87
CA THR A 32 -22.45 2.81 -15.61
C THR A 32 -22.45 3.29 -14.15
N MET A 33 -23.61 3.64 -13.60
CA MET A 33 -23.76 4.03 -12.19
C MET A 33 -23.36 2.90 -11.23
N ILE A 34 -23.78 1.66 -11.51
CA ILE A 34 -23.38 0.49 -10.72
C ILE A 34 -21.85 0.29 -10.78
N GLN A 35 -21.28 0.35 -11.98
CA GLN A 35 -19.82 0.22 -12.16
C GLN A 35 -19.05 1.32 -11.43
N GLN A 36 -19.52 2.57 -11.48
CA GLN A 36 -18.91 3.68 -10.76
C GLN A 36 -18.95 3.46 -9.24
N GLN A 37 -20.09 3.05 -8.71
CA GLN A 37 -20.25 2.77 -7.28
C GLN A 37 -19.31 1.66 -6.81
N GLN A 38 -19.17 0.59 -7.60
CA GLN A 38 -18.24 -0.50 -7.32
C GLN A 38 -16.78 -0.03 -7.39
N ALA A 39 -16.40 0.72 -8.42
CA ALA A 39 -15.06 1.26 -8.58
C ALA A 39 -14.67 2.17 -7.40
N PHE A 40 -15.58 3.05 -6.97
CA PHE A 40 -15.37 3.92 -5.82
C PHE A 40 -15.18 3.12 -4.52
N SER A 41 -16.05 2.14 -4.25
CA SER A 41 -15.94 1.28 -3.07
C SER A 41 -14.59 0.54 -3.04
N ASN A 42 -14.18 -0.01 -4.18
CA ASN A 42 -12.89 -0.69 -4.35
C ASN A 42 -11.71 0.26 -4.11
N GLN A 43 -11.78 1.50 -4.61
CA GLN A 43 -10.74 2.52 -4.38
C GLN A 43 -10.59 2.86 -2.91
N VAL A 44 -11.71 3.03 -2.19
CA VAL A 44 -11.70 3.31 -0.75
C VAL A 44 -11.11 2.14 0.05
N SER A 45 -11.50 0.90 -0.26
CA SER A 45 -10.94 -0.29 0.42
C SER A 45 -9.44 -0.38 0.19
N ARG A 46 -8.98 -0.28 -1.07
CA ARG A 46 -7.56 -0.37 -1.42
C ARG A 46 -6.71 0.70 -0.75
N SER A 47 -7.24 1.91 -0.58
CA SER A 47 -6.55 2.99 0.13
C SER A 47 -6.32 2.65 1.61
N LYS A 48 -7.31 2.04 2.28
CA LYS A 48 -7.16 1.58 3.68
C LYS A 48 -6.12 0.46 3.78
N ASP A 49 -6.21 -0.54 2.90
CA ASP A 49 -5.29 -1.67 2.88
C ASP A 49 -3.84 -1.22 2.66
N TYR A 50 -3.63 -0.31 1.71
CA TYR A 50 -2.31 0.29 1.44
C TYR A 50 -1.74 0.98 2.68
N LEU A 51 -2.55 1.82 3.33
CA LEU A 51 -2.10 2.57 4.50
C LEU A 51 -1.75 1.64 5.67
N ASP A 52 -2.46 0.54 5.83
CA ASP A 52 -2.15 -0.48 6.84
C ASP A 52 -0.87 -1.25 6.52
N LEU A 53 -0.61 -1.56 5.25
CA LEU A 53 0.66 -2.13 4.81
C LEU A 53 1.82 -1.18 5.11
N TYR A 54 1.68 0.11 4.76
CA TYR A 54 2.68 1.14 5.05
C TYR A 54 2.96 1.27 6.55
N ARG A 55 1.92 1.40 7.38
CA ARG A 55 2.05 1.50 8.84
C ARG A 55 2.76 0.27 9.43
N LYS A 56 2.40 -0.94 8.98
CA LYS A 56 3.05 -2.17 9.45
C LYS A 56 4.52 -2.23 9.02
N ALA A 57 4.84 -1.97 7.75
CA ALA A 57 6.22 -1.95 7.29
C ALA A 57 7.07 -0.95 8.11
N LYS A 58 6.58 0.29 8.26
CA LYS A 58 7.21 1.33 9.08
C LYS A 58 7.43 0.89 10.52
N LEU A 59 6.41 0.32 11.17
CA LEU A 59 6.48 -0.14 12.55
C LEU A 59 7.58 -1.20 12.73
N TYR A 60 7.59 -2.23 11.88
CA TYR A 60 8.53 -3.35 12.01
C TYR A 60 9.97 -2.92 11.68
N ILE A 61 10.17 -2.06 10.67
CA ILE A 61 11.50 -1.51 10.35
C ILE A 61 12.02 -0.65 11.51
N SER A 62 11.19 0.25 12.04
CA SER A 62 11.55 1.08 13.21
C SER A 62 11.90 0.21 14.42
N HIS A 63 11.06 -0.79 14.72
CA HIS A 63 11.26 -1.67 15.86
C HIS A 63 12.55 -2.47 15.72
N PHE A 64 12.85 -3.00 14.53
CA PHE A 64 14.11 -3.69 14.27
C PHE A 64 15.34 -2.82 14.57
N ILE A 65 15.34 -1.57 14.10
CA ILE A 65 16.44 -0.62 14.34
C ILE A 65 16.59 -0.33 15.84
N GLN A 66 15.48 -0.18 16.56
CA GLN A 66 15.49 0.04 18.01
C GLN A 66 16.09 -1.17 18.73
N VAL A 67 15.68 -2.39 18.40
CA VAL A 67 16.17 -3.60 19.06
C VAL A 67 17.65 -3.84 18.75
N LEU A 68 18.09 -3.60 17.51
CA LEU A 68 19.51 -3.61 17.16
C LEU A 68 20.31 -2.61 18.02
N SER A 69 19.77 -1.41 18.20
CA SER A 69 20.41 -0.39 19.05
C SER A 69 20.42 -0.79 20.53
N MET A 70 19.36 -1.43 21.02
CA MET A 70 19.29 -1.95 22.40
C MET A 70 20.28 -3.09 22.62
N ALA A 71 20.40 -4.02 21.67
CA ALA A 71 21.39 -5.10 21.74
C ALA A 71 22.83 -4.54 21.80
N ALA A 72 23.11 -3.48 21.04
CA ALA A 72 24.39 -2.79 21.13
C ALA A 72 24.62 -2.11 22.49
N ILE A 73 23.59 -1.51 23.08
CA ILE A 73 23.68 -0.90 24.41
C ILE A 73 23.92 -1.94 25.51
N ARG A 74 23.34 -3.13 25.38
CA ARG A 74 23.55 -4.24 26.32
C ARG A 74 24.90 -4.94 26.16
N GLY A 75 25.68 -4.60 25.12
CA GLY A 75 26.96 -5.24 24.83
C GLY A 75 26.84 -6.62 24.15
N GLU A 76 25.65 -7.02 23.72
CA GLU A 76 25.42 -8.27 23.00
C GLU A 76 25.98 -8.22 21.56
N ILE A 77 26.02 -7.01 20.98
CA ILE A 77 26.50 -6.76 19.63
C ILE A 77 27.42 -5.52 19.67
N PRO A 78 28.61 -5.54 19.03
CA PRO A 78 29.46 -4.35 18.94
C PRO A 78 28.74 -3.19 18.23
N ALA A 79 28.91 -1.96 18.70
CA ALA A 79 28.24 -0.80 18.11
C ALA A 79 28.59 -0.58 16.63
N GLN A 80 29.80 -0.98 16.20
CA GLN A 80 30.30 -0.91 14.83
C GLN A 80 29.46 -1.76 13.87
N VAL A 81 28.77 -2.81 14.36
CA VAL A 81 27.88 -3.64 13.53
C VAL A 81 26.73 -2.82 12.93
N LYS A 82 26.35 -1.69 13.54
CA LYS A 82 25.36 -0.77 12.98
C LYS A 82 25.75 -0.23 11.60
N GLU A 83 27.03 -0.18 11.25
CA GLU A 83 27.52 0.27 9.94
C GLU A 83 27.05 -0.63 8.81
N LEU A 84 26.90 -1.95 9.06
CA LEU A 84 26.38 -2.91 8.07
C LEU A 84 24.96 -2.55 7.61
N TYR A 85 24.22 -1.81 8.43
CA TYR A 85 22.85 -1.35 8.18
C TYR A 85 22.82 0.10 7.67
N GLY A 86 23.98 0.75 7.51
CA GLY A 86 24.10 2.16 7.18
C GLY A 86 23.67 3.10 8.32
N LEU A 87 23.73 2.63 9.57
CA LEU A 87 23.44 3.40 10.78
C LEU A 87 24.75 3.89 11.43
N ASN A 88 24.70 5.04 12.09
CA ASN A 88 25.85 5.56 12.83
C ASN A 88 26.03 4.76 14.14
N PRO A 89 27.23 4.18 14.40
CA PRO A 89 27.54 3.41 15.62
C PRO A 89 27.23 4.15 16.91
N ASN A 90 27.55 5.44 16.93
CA ASN A 90 27.57 6.30 18.11
C ASN A 90 26.20 6.91 18.42
N THR A 91 25.21 6.78 17.52
CA THR A 91 23.87 7.30 17.75
C THR A 91 22.88 6.19 18.14
N LYS A 92 21.90 6.60 18.95
CA LYS A 92 20.70 5.81 19.28
C LYS A 92 19.48 6.25 18.47
N ARG A 93 19.62 7.30 17.65
CA ARG A 93 18.49 7.85 16.90
C ARG A 93 18.09 6.89 15.79
N VAL A 94 16.81 6.50 15.82
CA VAL A 94 16.17 5.84 14.69
C VAL A 94 16.05 6.86 13.55
N PRO A 95 16.41 6.48 12.31
CA PRO A 95 16.20 7.34 11.15
C PRO A 95 14.72 7.71 10.96
N THR A 96 14.46 8.87 10.37
CA THR A 96 13.09 9.33 10.11
C THR A 96 12.43 8.47 9.02
N LEU A 97 11.39 7.72 9.39
CA LEU A 97 10.55 6.93 8.50
C LEU A 97 9.25 7.68 8.14
N GLY A 98 9.40 8.94 7.72
CA GLY A 98 8.27 9.85 7.47
C GLY A 98 7.55 9.64 6.14
N THR A 99 8.28 9.17 5.11
CA THR A 99 7.78 9.02 3.74
C THR A 99 7.86 7.57 3.28
N GLU A 100 7.13 7.22 2.22
CA GLU A 100 7.22 5.90 1.61
C GLU A 100 8.63 5.58 1.14
N GLU A 101 9.31 6.52 0.49
CA GLU A 101 10.67 6.34 -0.02
C GLU A 101 11.65 6.07 1.12
N SER A 102 11.47 6.72 2.28
CA SER A 102 12.35 6.49 3.42
C SER A 102 12.10 5.12 4.05
N VAL A 103 10.85 4.65 4.11
CA VAL A 103 10.52 3.28 4.52
C VAL A 103 11.11 2.25 3.54
N ILE A 104 11.03 2.51 2.23
CA ILE A 104 11.61 1.62 1.21
C ILE A 104 13.13 1.52 1.38
N LYS A 105 13.80 2.68 1.41
CA LYS A 105 15.26 2.76 1.54
C LYS A 105 15.77 2.08 2.81
N TRP A 106 15.11 2.31 3.94
CA TRP A 106 15.53 1.68 5.20
C TRP A 106 15.17 0.20 5.27
N GLY A 107 14.04 -0.22 4.73
CA GLY A 107 13.70 -1.64 4.65
C GLY A 107 14.77 -2.45 3.91
N GLU A 108 15.22 -1.96 2.75
CA GLU A 108 16.29 -2.60 1.97
C GLU A 108 17.61 -2.66 2.75
N ARG A 109 18.03 -1.54 3.35
CA ARG A 109 19.27 -1.47 4.16
C ARG A 109 19.24 -2.45 5.32
N ILE A 110 18.11 -2.54 6.02
CA ILE A 110 17.98 -3.42 7.19
C ILE A 110 18.06 -4.89 6.79
N ILE A 111 17.36 -5.28 5.72
CA ILE A 111 17.39 -6.66 5.20
C ILE A 111 18.79 -7.04 4.73
N LYS A 112 19.46 -6.14 4.00
CA LYS A 112 20.83 -6.38 3.52
C LYS A 112 21.84 -6.46 4.67
N GLY A 113 21.80 -5.50 5.59
CA GLY A 113 22.71 -5.46 6.73
C GLY A 113 22.55 -6.67 7.65
N GLU A 114 21.31 -7.14 7.85
CA GLU A 114 21.06 -8.36 8.61
C GLU A 114 21.65 -9.58 7.92
N THR A 115 21.41 -9.72 6.61
CA THR A 115 21.93 -10.83 5.82
C THR A 115 23.46 -10.88 5.90
N GLU A 116 24.11 -9.72 5.82
CA GLU A 116 25.56 -9.61 5.97
C GLU A 116 26.04 -10.00 7.37
N ARG A 117 25.40 -9.51 8.44
CA ARG A 117 25.76 -9.90 9.81
C ARG A 117 25.61 -11.40 10.03
N LEU A 118 24.52 -12.01 9.54
CA LEU A 118 24.31 -13.46 9.62
C LEU A 118 25.39 -14.23 8.87
N SER A 119 25.78 -13.77 7.67
CA SER A 119 26.86 -14.39 6.90
C SER A 119 28.23 -14.34 7.61
N LYS A 120 28.42 -13.35 8.48
CA LYS A 120 29.61 -13.19 9.33
C LYS A 120 29.52 -13.97 10.66
N GLY A 121 28.54 -14.87 10.80
CA GLY A 121 28.35 -15.71 11.99
C GLY A 121 27.58 -15.04 13.13
N GLY A 122 26.91 -13.91 12.88
CA GLY A 122 26.08 -13.25 13.89
C GLY A 122 24.81 -14.04 14.21
N ASN A 123 24.37 -13.99 15.48
CA ASN A 123 23.13 -14.64 15.91
C ASN A 123 21.90 -13.87 15.42
N PRO A 124 20.88 -14.53 14.83
CA PRO A 124 19.67 -13.86 14.35
C PRO A 124 18.92 -13.09 15.43
N MET A 125 18.42 -11.90 15.08
CA MET A 125 17.48 -11.17 15.92
C MET A 125 16.13 -11.89 15.91
N THR A 126 15.52 -12.10 17.07
CA THR A 126 14.28 -12.89 17.21
C THR A 126 13.03 -12.04 17.38
N ASN A 127 13.15 -10.80 17.84
CA ASN A 127 11.99 -9.93 18.08
C ASN A 127 12.26 -8.49 17.64
N PRO A 128 11.85 -8.08 16.42
CA PRO A 128 11.25 -8.92 15.38
C PRO A 128 12.31 -9.72 14.60
N THR A 129 11.92 -10.88 14.06
CA THR A 129 12.77 -11.61 13.11
C THR A 129 12.91 -10.83 11.81
N ILE A 130 14.07 -10.97 11.16
CA ILE A 130 14.27 -10.33 9.85
C ILE A 130 13.32 -10.86 8.78
N ALA A 131 12.93 -12.14 8.87
CA ALA A 131 11.94 -12.73 7.99
C ALA A 131 10.59 -12.00 8.09
N LEU A 132 10.15 -11.66 9.31
CA LEU A 132 8.92 -10.90 9.51
C LEU A 132 9.04 -9.48 8.96
N VAL A 133 10.17 -8.81 9.20
CA VAL A 133 10.43 -7.48 8.62
C VAL A 133 10.38 -7.53 7.09
N LYS A 134 11.04 -8.53 6.48
CA LYS A 134 11.07 -8.75 5.03
C LYS A 134 9.66 -8.95 4.46
N VAL A 135 8.85 -9.83 5.05
CA VAL A 135 7.46 -10.06 4.59
C VAL A 135 6.62 -8.78 4.66
N ARG A 136 6.76 -7.98 5.73
CA ARG A 136 6.01 -6.72 5.86
C ARG A 136 6.49 -5.68 4.86
N TYR A 137 7.80 -5.59 4.65
CA TYR A 137 8.43 -4.71 3.67
C TYR A 137 7.99 -5.05 2.24
N GLU A 138 8.09 -6.31 1.83
CA GLU A 138 7.77 -6.76 0.46
C GLU A 138 6.31 -6.49 0.10
N LYS A 139 5.37 -6.81 1.00
CA LYS A 139 3.93 -6.51 0.80
C LYS A 139 3.68 -5.02 0.61
N PHE A 140 4.36 -4.16 1.38
CA PHE A 140 4.25 -2.73 1.22
C PHE A 140 4.84 -2.25 -0.11
N VAL A 141 6.04 -2.71 -0.49
CA VAL A 141 6.70 -2.32 -1.75
C VAL A 141 5.88 -2.74 -2.97
N GLU A 142 5.30 -3.94 -2.96
CA GLU A 142 4.41 -4.42 -4.02
C GLU A 142 3.18 -3.50 -4.17
N SER A 143 2.55 -3.15 -3.05
CA SER A 143 1.40 -2.24 -3.03
C SER A 143 1.77 -0.83 -3.49
N TYR A 144 2.92 -0.29 -3.05
CA TYR A 144 3.47 1.00 -3.49
C TYR A 144 3.72 1.05 -5.00
N ARG A 145 4.35 0.01 -5.57
CA ARG A 145 4.59 -0.08 -7.02
C ARG A 145 3.28 -0.11 -7.80
N SER A 146 2.31 -0.87 -7.30
CA SER A 146 0.98 -0.97 -7.91
C SER A 146 0.26 0.39 -7.90
N GLN A 147 0.28 1.11 -6.76
CA GLN A 147 -0.32 2.42 -6.65
C GLN A 147 0.37 3.46 -7.56
N LYS A 148 1.70 3.46 -7.60
CA LYS A 148 2.47 4.36 -8.47
C LYS A 148 2.18 4.12 -9.95
N SER A 149 2.10 2.85 -10.37
CA SER A 149 1.71 2.49 -11.75
C SER A 149 0.30 2.99 -12.11
N LEU A 150 -0.67 2.92 -11.18
CA LEU A 150 -2.02 3.44 -11.41
C LEU A 150 -2.04 4.97 -11.53
N GLN A 151 -1.23 5.66 -10.73
CA GLN A 151 -1.08 7.11 -10.82
C GLN A 151 -0.47 7.52 -12.17
N ASP A 152 0.58 6.82 -12.62
CA ASP A 152 1.23 7.08 -13.90
C ASP A 152 0.30 6.82 -15.10
N ILE A 153 -0.59 5.81 -15.01
CA ILE A 153 -1.61 5.55 -16.04
C ILE A 153 -2.66 6.66 -16.07
N ASN A 154 -3.15 7.09 -14.91
CA ASN A 154 -4.18 8.14 -14.83
C ASN A 154 -3.67 9.54 -15.17
N ALA A 155 -2.35 9.76 -15.11
CA ALA A 155 -1.70 11.03 -15.46
C ALA A 155 -1.39 11.16 -16.97
N ARG A 156 -1.58 10.09 -17.75
CA ARG A 156 -1.45 10.08 -19.21
C ARG A 156 -2.80 10.34 -19.87
#